data_AF-A0A8T0BY07-F1
#
_entry.id   AF-A0A8T0BY07-F1
#
_cell.length_a   1.000
_cell.length_b   1.000
_cell.length_c   1.000
_cell.angle_alpha   90.00
_cell.angle_beta   90.00
_cell.angle_gamma   90.00
#
_symmetry.space_group_name_H-M   'P 1'
#
loop_
_entity.id
_entity.type
_entity.pdbx_description
1 polymer ?
#
loop_
_entity_poly.entity_id
_entity_poly.type
_entity_poly.pdbx_seq_one_letter_code
_entity_poly.pdbx_strand_id
1 'polypeptide(L)'
;VVESEPKNERLVIGADFSGHVGVMREAARKVLGVTSGNRKEDKETWWNEEVQESIGRKRLVKQNWYRQSDEKSRHEYKEIRQQLKRDVANAKEKAYEELYKKLKTEK
;
A
#
# COMPACT_ATOMS: atom_id res chain seq x y z
N VAL A 1 -3.16 38.95 31.04
CA VAL A 1 -2.27 38.71 29.89
C VAL A 1 -2.46 37.26 29.52
N VAL A 2 -3.19 36.99 28.43
CA VAL A 2 -3.50 35.62 27.99
C VAL A 2 -2.32 35.18 27.13
N GLU A 3 -1.44 34.35 27.68
CA GLU A 3 -0.36 33.74 26.91
C GLU A 3 -0.95 32.76 25.91
N SER A 4 -0.87 33.12 24.63
CA SER A 4 -1.31 32.27 23.52
C SER A 4 -0.36 31.09 23.38
N GLU A 5 -0.91 29.87 23.39
CA GLU A 5 -0.17 28.64 23.14
C GLU A 5 0.61 28.70 21.81
N PRO A 6 1.88 28.26 21.77
CA PRO A 6 2.62 28.22 20.52
C PRO A 6 2.00 27.16 19.61
N LYS A 7 1.53 27.60 18.44
CA LYS A 7 1.06 26.71 17.38
C LYS A 7 2.22 25.79 16.99
N ASN A 8 2.04 24.51 17.21
CA ASN A 8 2.97 23.45 16.86
C ASN A 8 3.25 23.42 15.35
N GLU A 9 4.36 24.03 14.93
CA GLU A 9 4.88 23.92 13.57
C GLU A 9 5.22 22.46 13.27
N ARG A 10 4.39 21.82 12.44
CA ARG A 10 4.63 20.45 11.99
C ARG A 10 5.77 20.44 10.96
N LEU A 11 6.96 20.06 11.42
CA LEU A 11 8.08 19.71 10.57
C LEU A 11 7.86 18.31 9.97
N VAL A 12 7.64 18.21 8.66
CA VAL A 12 7.61 16.92 7.95
C VAL A 12 9.03 16.61 7.49
N ILE A 13 9.74 15.78 8.24
CA ILE A 13 11.06 15.29 7.84
C ILE A 13 10.86 14.15 6.83
N GLY A 14 11.04 14.46 5.54
CA GLY A 14 11.19 13.44 4.52
C GLY A 14 12.60 12.87 4.60
N ALA A 15 12.74 11.64 5.13
CA ALA A 15 13.99 10.90 5.08
C ALA A 15 13.99 9.94 3.88
N ASP A 16 15.03 9.99 3.06
CA ASP A 16 15.28 9.08 1.94
C ASP A 16 16.10 7.87 2.42
N PHE A 17 15.41 6.82 2.88
CA PHE A 17 16.08 5.57 3.27
C PHE A 17 16.68 4.78 2.08
N SER A 18 16.64 5.33 0.87
CA SER A 18 17.11 4.70 -0.38
C SER A 18 18.58 4.27 -0.28
N GLY A 19 19.44 5.10 0.32
CA GLY A 19 20.87 4.82 0.46
C GLY A 19 21.19 3.57 1.30
N HIS A 20 20.31 3.19 2.23
CA HIS A 20 20.53 2.03 3.11
C HIS A 20 20.18 0.71 2.44
N VAL A 21 19.36 0.72 1.39
CA VAL A 21 18.85 -0.49 0.75
C VAL A 21 19.98 -1.31 0.13
N GLY A 22 20.97 -0.65 -0.47
CA GLY A 22 22.15 -1.32 -1.04
C GLY A 22 22.99 -2.03 0.03
N VAL A 23 23.31 -1.31 1.10
CA VAL A 23 24.12 -1.82 2.22
C VAL A 23 23.42 -3.00 2.91
N MET A 24 22.11 -2.91 3.14
CA MET A 24 21.32 -4.00 3.71
C MET A 24 21.31 -5.24 2.82
N ARG A 25 21.15 -5.08 1.50
CA ARG A 25 21.18 -6.20 0.55
C ARG A 25 22.54 -6.87 0.50
N GLU A 26 23.63 -6.09 0.56
CA GLU A 26 24.98 -6.62 0.56
C GLU A 26 25.30 -7.39 1.85
N ALA A 27 24.97 -6.82 3.01
CA ALA A 27 25.10 -7.49 4.29
C ALA A 27 24.27 -8.78 4.35
N ALA A 28 23.02 -8.73 3.87
CA ALA A 28 22.15 -9.89 3.79
C ALA A 28 22.73 -10.98 2.86
N ARG A 29 23.24 -10.62 1.68
CA ARG A 29 23.92 -11.58 0.78
C ARG A 29 25.14 -12.23 1.43
N LYS A 30 25.91 -11.46 2.20
CA LYS A 30 27.14 -11.94 2.83
C LYS A 30 26.85 -12.92 3.98
N VAL A 31 25.82 -12.65 4.77
CA VAL A 31 25.45 -13.48 5.93
C VAL A 31 24.56 -14.66 5.55
N LEU A 32 23.55 -14.41 4.71
CA LEU A 32 22.49 -15.39 4.37
C LEU A 32 22.74 -16.09 3.02
N GLY A 33 23.69 -15.60 2.22
CA GLY A 33 23.93 -16.10 0.86
C GLY A 33 22.90 -15.60 -0.16
N VAL A 34 22.97 -16.14 -1.38
CA VAL A 34 21.98 -15.92 -2.44
C VAL A 34 21.40 -17.27 -2.82
N THR A 35 20.08 -17.44 -2.69
CA THR A 35 19.40 -18.63 -3.21
C THR A 35 19.09 -18.42 -4.69
N SER A 36 19.55 -19.32 -5.56
CA SER A 36 19.12 -19.37 -6.97
C SER A 36 17.94 -20.32 -7.11
N GLY A 37 16.80 -19.81 -7.57
CA GLY A 37 15.63 -20.61 -7.91
C GLY A 37 14.74 -19.82 -8.85
N ASN A 38 14.10 -20.51 -9.80
CA ASN A 38 13.06 -19.87 -10.62
C ASN A 38 12.01 -19.29 -9.67
N ARG A 39 11.70 -18.00 -9.84
CA ARG A 39 10.53 -17.43 -9.19
C ARG A 39 9.34 -18.27 -9.62
N LYS A 40 8.61 -18.84 -8.65
CA LYS A 40 7.23 -19.24 -8.92
C LYS A 40 6.55 -17.99 -9.49
N GLU A 41 5.81 -18.14 -10.60
CA GLU A 41 4.95 -17.06 -11.10
C GLU A 41 4.27 -16.37 -9.92
N ASP A 42 4.31 -15.04 -9.91
CA ASP A 42 3.76 -14.25 -8.81
C ASP A 42 2.31 -14.68 -8.60
N LYS A 43 2.07 -15.38 -7.48
CA LYS A 43 0.78 -15.98 -7.15
C LYS A 43 -0.29 -14.93 -6.82
N GLU A 44 0.07 -13.65 -6.83
CA GLU A 44 -0.84 -12.55 -6.54
C GLU A 44 -1.41 -11.96 -7.84
N THR A 45 -2.18 -12.77 -8.57
CA THR A 45 -2.90 -12.39 -9.80
C THR A 45 -3.97 -11.31 -9.60
N TRP A 46 -4.26 -10.93 -8.35
CA TRP A 46 -5.29 -9.95 -8.00
C TRP A 46 -4.74 -8.51 -7.94
N TRP A 47 -3.42 -8.32 -8.05
CA TRP A 47 -2.79 -7.00 -8.00
C TRP A 47 -2.88 -6.29 -9.36
N ASN A 48 -4.00 -5.60 -9.59
CA ASN A 48 -4.28 -4.85 -10.82
C ASN A 48 -4.08 -3.33 -10.64
N GLU A 49 -4.02 -2.62 -11.77
CA GLU A 49 -3.85 -1.15 -11.81
C GLU A 49 -4.98 -0.42 -11.06
N GLU A 50 -6.21 -0.94 -11.13
CA GLU A 50 -7.38 -0.42 -10.42
C GLU A 50 -7.19 -0.42 -8.89
N VAL A 51 -6.71 -1.55 -8.33
CA VAL A 51 -6.40 -1.66 -6.90
C VAL A 51 -5.26 -0.73 -6.52
N GLN A 52 -4.23 -0.59 -7.35
CA GLN A 52 -3.14 0.36 -7.11
C GLN A 52 -3.65 1.81 -7.07
N GLU A 53 -4.51 2.19 -8.01
CA GLU A 53 -5.12 3.51 -8.06
C GLU A 53 -6.01 3.77 -6.83
N SER A 54 -6.86 2.82 -6.45
CA SER A 54 -7.69 2.90 -5.24
C SER A 54 -6.85 3.03 -3.96
N ILE A 55 -5.70 2.34 -3.88
CA ILE A 55 -4.74 2.49 -2.77
C ILE A 55 -4.12 3.90 -2.78
N GLY A 56 -3.76 4.40 -3.96
CA GLY A 56 -3.25 5.76 -4.17
C GLY A 56 -4.24 6.83 -3.69
N ARG A 57 -5.50 6.74 -4.14
CA ARG A 57 -6.60 7.62 -3.69
C ARG A 57 -6.76 7.59 -2.18
N LYS A 58 -6.81 6.40 -1.57
CA LYS A 58 -6.91 6.24 -0.10
C LYS A 58 -5.71 6.84 0.65
N ARG A 59 -4.51 6.82 0.06
CA ARG A 59 -3.31 7.45 0.65
C ARG A 59 -3.41 8.98 0.66
N LEU A 60 -3.86 9.57 -0.46
CA LEU A 60 -4.07 11.01 -0.58
C LEU A 60 -5.12 11.52 0.41
N VAL A 61 -6.27 10.84 0.51
CA VAL A 61 -7.34 11.22 1.45
C VAL A 61 -6.87 11.10 2.90
N LYS A 62 -6.10 10.05 3.22
CA LYS A 62 -5.49 9.90 4.55
C LYS A 62 -4.54 11.06 4.88
N GLN A 63 -3.74 11.51 3.92
CA GLN A 63 -2.85 12.66 4.09
C GLN A 63 -3.64 13.95 4.32
N ASN A 64 -4.71 14.17 3.55
CA ASN A 64 -5.59 15.33 3.71
C ASN A 64 -6.26 15.34 5.09
N TRP A 65 -6.78 14.19 5.55
CA TRP A 65 -7.34 14.05 6.90
C TRP A 65 -6.31 14.38 7.98
N TYR A 66 -5.06 13.92 7.86
CA TYR A 66 -4.00 14.29 8.80
C TYR A 66 -3.64 15.77 8.79
N ARG A 67 -3.80 16.45 7.66
CA ARG A 67 -3.54 17.89 7.54
C ARG A 67 -4.67 18.73 8.14
N GLN A 68 -5.92 18.37 7.86
CA GLN A 68 -7.10 19.14 8.26
C GLN A 68 -7.56 18.80 9.69
N SER A 69 -7.42 17.54 10.11
CA SER A 69 -7.93 17.03 11.40
C SER A 69 -9.44 17.23 11.61
N ASP A 70 -10.21 17.42 10.54
CA ASP A 70 -11.66 17.63 10.56
C ASP A 70 -12.44 16.31 10.54
N GLU A 71 -13.65 16.30 11.10
CA GLU A 71 -14.53 15.13 11.11
C GLU A 71 -15.08 14.79 9.71
N LYS A 72 -15.24 15.79 8.83
CA LYS A 72 -15.63 15.58 7.43
C LYS A 72 -14.56 14.78 6.68
N SER A 73 -13.29 15.19 6.78
CA SER A 73 -12.17 14.49 6.15
C SER A 73 -11.96 13.09 6.73
N ARG A 74 -12.32 12.89 8.01
CA ARG A 74 -12.35 11.56 8.64
C ARG A 74 -13.43 10.67 8.05
N HIS A 75 -14.62 11.22 7.77
CA HIS A 75 -15.71 10.50 7.12
C HIS A 75 -15.33 10.07 5.70
N GLU A 76 -14.82 11.01 4.90
CA GLU A 76 -14.34 10.74 3.53
C GLU A 76 -13.28 9.63 3.51
N TYR A 77 -12.32 9.66 4.44
CA TYR A 77 -11.33 8.60 4.57
C TYR A 77 -11.97 7.23 4.86
N LYS A 78 -13.00 7.17 5.72
CA LYS A 78 -13.70 5.92 6.03
C LYS A 78 -14.40 5.37 4.79
N GLU A 79 -15.08 6.21 4.02
CA GLU A 79 -15.79 5.79 2.80
C GLU A 79 -14.83 5.27 1.74
N ILE A 80 -13.76 6.01 1.47
CA ILE A 80 -12.73 5.58 0.50
C ILE A 80 -12.03 4.31 0.97
N ARG A 81 -11.77 4.15 2.28
CA ARG A 81 -11.22 2.90 2.83
C ARG A 81 -12.18 1.72 2.66
N GLN A 82 -13.48 1.92 2.81
CA GLN A 82 -14.46 0.87 2.58
C GLN A 82 -14.54 0.50 1.09
N GLN A 83 -14.53 1.49 0.20
CA GLN A 83 -14.52 1.24 -1.24
C GLN A 83 -13.27 0.45 -1.65
N LEU A 84 -12.09 0.86 -1.19
CA LEU A 84 -10.85 0.12 -1.43
C LEU A 84 -10.95 -1.35 -1.00
N LYS A 85 -11.56 -1.64 0.16
CA LYS A 85 -11.74 -3.03 0.60
C LYS A 85 -12.64 -3.83 -0.34
N ARG A 86 -13.68 -3.20 -0.90
CA ARG A 86 -14.56 -3.82 -1.90
C ARG A 86 -13.81 -4.07 -3.20
N ASP A 87 -13.07 -3.09 -3.69
CA ASP A 87 -12.28 -3.21 -4.92
C ASP A 87 -11.26 -4.35 -4.82
N VAL A 88 -10.55 -4.44 -3.69
CA VAL A 88 -9.60 -5.53 -3.42
C VAL A 88 -10.29 -6.89 -3.34
N ALA A 89 -11.48 -6.96 -2.73
CA ALA A 89 -12.25 -8.22 -2.68
C ALA A 89 -12.68 -8.66 -4.08
N ASN A 90 -13.20 -7.73 -4.89
CA ASN A 90 -13.62 -7.98 -6.27
C ASN A 90 -12.44 -8.42 -7.15
N ALA A 91 -11.28 -7.78 -7.01
CA ALA A 91 -10.07 -8.14 -7.75
C ALA A 91 -9.59 -9.55 -7.39
N LYS A 92 -9.66 -9.92 -6.11
CA LYS A 92 -9.35 -11.29 -5.65
C LYS A 92 -10.33 -12.30 -6.22
N GLU A 93 -11.62 -12.01 -6.17
CA GLU A 93 -12.65 -12.89 -6.72
C GLU A 93 -12.43 -13.16 -8.22
N LYS A 94 -12.21 -12.10 -9.02
CA LYS A 94 -11.91 -12.22 -10.46
C LYS A 94 -10.66 -13.06 -10.71
N ALA A 95 -9.57 -12.78 -9.98
CA ALA A 95 -8.32 -13.53 -10.12
C ALA A 95 -8.50 -15.03 -9.81
N TYR A 96 -9.27 -15.36 -8.76
CA TYR A 96 -9.57 -16.76 -8.45
C TYR A 96 -10.49 -17.41 -9.48
N GLU A 97 -11.50 -16.69 -9.98
CA GLU A 97 -12.39 -17.20 -11.01
C GLU A 97 -11.62 -17.57 -12.30
N GLU A 98 -10.72 -16.69 -12.75
CA GLU A 98 -9.85 -16.95 -13.90
C GLU A 98 -8.92 -18.14 -13.67
N LEU A 99 -8.30 -18.23 -12.48
CA LEU A 99 -7.45 -19.35 -12.10
C LEU A 99 -8.22 -20.68 -12.16
N TYR A 100 -9.42 -20.72 -11.59
CA TYR A 100 -10.26 -21.92 -11.59
C TYR A 100 -10.79 -22.26 -12.99
N LYS A 101 -11.03 -21.28 -13.87
CA LYS A 101 -11.38 -21.54 -15.27
C LYS A 101 -10.23 -22.24 -15.99
N LYS A 102 -8.99 -21.74 -15.88
CA LYS A 102 -7.80 -22.35 -16.48
C LYS A 102 -7.59 -23.80 -16.02
N LEU A 103 -7.69 -24.03 -14.70
CA LEU A 103 -7.58 -25.37 -14.11
C LEU A 103 -8.68 -26.33 -14.56
N LYS A 104 -9.89 -25.84 -14.85
CA LYS A 104 -11.00 -26.68 -15.35
C LYS A 104 -10.86 -27.05 -16.82
N THR A 105 -10.19 -26.21 -17.61
CA THR A 105 -9.96 -26.44 -19.05
C THR A 105 -8.77 -27.35 -19.33
N GLU A 106 -7.86 -27.55 -18.37
CA GLU A 106 -6.85 -28.60 -18.42
C GLU A 106 -7.48 -29.94 -18.00
N LYS A 107 -8.06 -30.63 -18.97
CA LYS A 107 -8.45 -32.05 -18.89
C LYS A 107 -8.01 -32.80 -20.14
#